data_AF-A0A6V8CQJ8-F1
#
_entry.id   AF-A0A6V8CQJ8-F1
#
_cell.length_a   1.000
_cell.length_b   1.000
_cell.length_c   1.000
_cell.angle_alpha   90.00
_cell.angle_beta   90.00
_cell.angle_gamma   90.00
#
_symmetry.space_group_name_H-M   'P 1'
#
loop_
_entity.id
_entity.type
_entity.pdbx_description
1 polymer ?
#
loop_
_entity_poly.entity_id
_entity_poly.type
_entity_poly.pdbx_seq_one_letter_code
_entity_poly.pdbx_strand_id
1 'polypeptide(L)'
;MAGALGMVLLAISWHKRRNEGVSRLAQVGWILVGFYFFNDSRYYFEINDLVLTIMTALALPIAVALVIAEARSLTERDRAALNWARGCVAYAGGPYLLVAH
;
A
#
# COMPACT_ATOMS: atom_id res chain seq x y z
N MET A 1 1.78 14.35 -0.96
CA MET A 1 2.14 14.33 0.49
C MET A 1 1.56 13.16 1.27
N ALA A 2 0.26 12.85 1.18
CA ALA A 2 -0.34 11.74 1.93
C ALA A 2 0.25 10.35 1.56
N GLY A 3 0.45 10.05 0.27
CA GLY A 3 1.00 8.76 -0.19
C GLY A 3 2.40 8.46 0.34
N ALA A 4 3.28 9.47 0.40
CA ALA A 4 4.63 9.34 0.93
C ALA A 4 4.63 8.93 2.40
N LEU A 5 3.73 9.54 3.18
CA LEU A 5 3.48 9.16 4.58
C LEU A 5 2.99 7.71 4.70
N GLY A 6 2.07 7.27 3.83
CA GLY A 6 1.58 5.89 3.80
C GLY A 6 2.69 4.87 3.51
N MET A 7 3.59 5.19 2.58
CA MET A 7 4.71 4.33 2.22
C MET A 7 5.80 4.29 3.29
N VAL A 8 6.08 5.41 3.95
CA VAL A 8 7.00 5.44 5.11
C VAL A 8 6.43 4.62 6.27
N LEU A 9 5.11 4.69 6.52
CA LEU A 9 4.47 3.82 7.52
C LEU A 9 4.58 2.33 7.17
N LEU A 10 4.42 1.95 5.89
CA LEU A 10 4.61 0.57 5.43
C LEU A 10 6.07 0.13 5.56
N ALA A 11 7.04 0.99 5.24
CA ALA A 11 8.47 0.72 5.38
C ALA A 11 8.86 0.51 6.85
N ILE A 12 8.38 1.38 7.76
CA ILE A 12 8.60 1.25 9.20
C ILE A 12 7.94 -0.04 9.73
N SER A 13 6.73 -0.35 9.26
CA SER A 13 6.02 -1.59 9.61
C SER A 13 6.78 -2.84 9.16
N TRP A 14 7.38 -2.81 7.96
CA TRP A 14 8.24 -3.88 7.46
C TRP A 14 9.53 -4.04 8.28
N HIS A 15 10.18 -2.94 8.66
CA HIS A 15 11.39 -2.99 9.48
C HIS A 15 11.10 -3.49 10.90
N LYS A 16 9.91 -3.21 11.43
CA LYS A 16 9.47 -3.63 12.77
C LYS A 16 8.89 -5.05 12.82
N ARG A 17 9.07 -5.88 11.77
CA ARG A 17 8.50 -7.25 11.65
C ARG A 17 8.88 -8.23 12.78
N ARG A 18 9.85 -7.88 13.63
CA ARG A 18 10.35 -8.73 14.72
C ARG A 18 9.42 -8.76 15.94
N ASN A 19 8.50 -7.81 16.08
CA ASN A 19 7.46 -7.87 17.12
C ASN A 19 6.22 -8.59 16.56
N GLU A 20 5.96 -9.76 17.12
CA GLU A 20 4.79 -10.60 16.85
C GLU A 20 3.51 -9.89 17.29
N GLY A 21 2.91 -9.11 16.39
CA GLY A 21 1.64 -8.46 16.65
C GLY A 21 0.98 -8.01 15.37
N VAL A 22 -0.35 -8.02 15.36
CA VAL A 22 -1.16 -7.42 14.30
C VAL A 22 -0.64 -6.01 14.06
N SER A 23 -0.01 -5.79 12.91
CA SER A 23 0.63 -4.51 12.63
C SER A 23 -0.47 -3.53 12.23
N ARG A 24 -1.16 -2.94 13.22
CA ARG A 24 -2.11 -1.83 13.02
C ARG A 24 -1.47 -0.72 12.18
N LEU A 25 -0.15 -0.56 12.29
CA LEU A 25 0.68 0.29 11.43
C LEU A 25 0.63 -0.09 9.94
N ALA A 26 0.68 -1.38 9.59
CA ALA A 26 0.51 -1.84 8.21
C ALA A 26 -0.91 -1.58 7.69
N GLN A 27 -1.94 -1.82 8.51
CA GLN A 27 -3.33 -1.58 8.11
C GLN A 27 -3.56 -0.10 7.77
N VAL A 28 -3.07 0.80 8.62
CA VAL A 28 -3.13 2.25 8.35
C VAL A 28 -2.33 2.58 7.09
N GLY A 29 -1.13 2.01 6.91
CA GLY A 29 -0.31 2.20 5.72
C GLY A 29 -1.01 1.78 4.42
N TRP A 30 -1.66 0.60 4.40
CA TRP A 30 -2.43 0.12 3.25
C TRP A 30 -3.58 1.06 2.89
N ILE A 31 -4.38 1.48 3.86
CA ILE A 31 -5.51 2.41 3.63
C ILE A 31 -4.99 3.73 3.05
N LEU A 32 -3.93 4.28 3.63
CA LEU A 32 -3.40 5.58 3.25
C LEU A 32 -2.80 5.57 1.84
N VAL A 33 -2.12 4.47 1.46
CA VAL A 33 -1.61 4.25 0.10
C VAL A 33 -2.75 4.04 -0.89
N GLY A 34 -3.71 3.18 -0.57
CA GLY A 34 -4.87 2.94 -1.45
C GLY A 34 -5.67 4.20 -1.71
N PHE A 35 -5.90 5.01 -0.67
CA PHE A 35 -6.61 6.29 -0.81
C PHE A 35 -5.83 7.32 -1.63
N TYR A 36 -4.51 7.37 -1.44
CA TYR A 36 -3.65 8.27 -2.23
C TYR A 36 -3.70 7.95 -3.72
N PHE A 37 -3.43 6.70 -4.10
CA PHE A 37 -3.48 6.30 -5.52
C PHE A 37 -4.89 6.47 -6.10
N PHE A 38 -5.93 6.13 -5.35
CA PHE A 38 -7.30 6.34 -5.79
C PHE A 38 -7.61 7.81 -6.07
N ASN A 39 -7.10 8.74 -5.27
CA ASN A 39 -7.28 10.16 -5.50
C ASN A 39 -6.61 10.63 -6.82
N ASP A 40 -5.45 10.06 -7.17
CA ASP A 40 -4.75 10.34 -8.43
C ASP A 40 -5.45 9.76 -9.67
N SER A 41 -6.41 8.84 -9.51
CA SER A 41 -7.17 8.29 -10.65
C SER A 41 -7.89 9.34 -11.49
N ARG A 42 -8.32 10.45 -10.86
CA ARG A 42 -8.95 11.58 -11.58
C ARG A 42 -7.96 12.30 -12.49
N TYR A 43 -6.74 12.50 -12.02
CA TYR A 43 -5.69 13.13 -12.82
C TYR A 43 -5.35 12.27 -14.05
N TYR A 44 -5.22 10.95 -13.86
CA TYR A 44 -4.94 10.03 -14.96
C TYR A 44 -6.10 9.93 -15.97
N PHE A 45 -7.34 10.09 -15.51
CA PHE A 45 -8.50 10.16 -16.38
C PHE A 45 -8.48 11.42 -17.26
N GLU A 46 -8.10 12.56 -16.70
CA GLU A 46 -8.02 13.84 -17.43
C GLU A 46 -6.95 13.82 -18.53
N ILE A 47 -5.82 13.15 -18.31
CA ILE A 47 -4.78 12.96 -19.34
C ILE A 47 -5.06 11.81 -20.31
N ASN A 48 -6.28 11.23 -20.27
CA ASN A 48 -6.73 10.10 -21.10
C ASN A 48 -5.87 8.82 -20.97
N ASP A 49 -5.21 8.60 -19.84
CA ASP A 49 -4.49 7.36 -19.57
C ASP A 49 -5.41 6.34 -18.91
N LEU A 50 -6.10 5.55 -19.75
CA LEU A 50 -7.09 4.58 -19.30
C LEU A 50 -6.48 3.46 -18.44
N VAL A 51 -5.26 3.02 -18.77
CA VAL A 51 -4.60 1.92 -18.06
C VAL A 51 -4.30 2.36 -16.63
N LEU A 52 -3.66 3.53 -16.48
CA LEU A 52 -3.26 4.01 -15.18
C LEU A 52 -4.46 4.44 -14.33
N THR A 53 -5.52 4.97 -14.96
CA THR A 53 -6.80 5.27 -14.30
C THR A 53 -7.41 4.03 -13.66
N ILE A 54 -7.49 2.91 -14.39
CA ILE A 54 -8.06 1.67 -13.86
C ILE A 54 -7.17 1.11 -12.74
N MET A 55 -5.85 1.09 -12.92
CA MET A 55 -4.92 0.58 -11.92
C MET A 55 -5.00 1.38 -10.60
N THR A 56 -5.08 2.70 -10.69
CA THR A 56 -5.19 3.59 -9.53
C THR A 56 -6.57 3.55 -8.88
N ALA A 57 -7.65 3.42 -9.66
CA ALA A 57 -9.00 3.20 -9.14
C ALA A 57 -9.11 1.86 -8.38
N LEU A 58 -8.45 0.81 -8.87
CA LEU A 58 -8.40 -0.51 -8.22
C LEU A 58 -7.45 -0.56 -7.02
N ALA A 59 -6.58 0.43 -6.82
CA ALA A 59 -5.67 0.46 -5.68
C ALA A 59 -6.43 0.49 -4.34
N LEU A 60 -7.57 1.19 -4.27
CA LEU A 60 -8.40 1.25 -3.07
C LEU A 60 -9.00 -0.11 -2.66
N PRO A 61 -9.74 -0.83 -3.52
CA PRO A 61 -10.29 -2.14 -3.16
C PRO A 61 -9.20 -3.17 -2.84
N ILE A 62 -8.07 -3.12 -3.54
CA ILE A 62 -6.92 -4.00 -3.27
C ILE A 62 -6.32 -3.69 -1.88
N ALA A 63 -6.14 -2.41 -1.54
CA ALA A 63 -5.66 -2.00 -0.23
C ALA A 63 -6.59 -2.47 0.90
N VAL A 64 -7.91 -2.33 0.73
CA VAL A 64 -8.91 -2.83 1.69
C VAL A 64 -8.82 -4.35 1.83
N ALA A 65 -8.66 -5.09 0.73
CA ALA A 65 -8.49 -6.54 0.78
C ALA A 65 -7.24 -6.94 1.59
N LEU A 66 -6.14 -6.21 1.44
CA LEU A 66 -4.90 -6.44 2.20
C LEU A 66 -5.05 -6.11 3.70
N VAL A 67 -5.80 -5.06 4.04
CA VAL A 67 -6.14 -4.75 5.45
C VAL A 67 -6.94 -5.87 6.09
N ILE A 68 -7.93 -6.40 5.36
CA ILE A 68 -8.76 -7.53 5.83
C ILE A 68 -7.90 -8.79 5.95
N ALA A 69 -7.03 -9.07 4.98
CA ALA A 69 -6.09 -10.18 5.06
C ALA A 69 -5.22 -10.06 6.32
N GLU A 70 -4.70 -8.88 6.60
CA GLU A 70 -3.91 -8.60 7.80
C GLU A 70 -4.68 -8.78 9.12
N ALA A 71 -6.00 -8.58 9.09
CA ALA A 71 -6.88 -8.78 10.26
C ALA A 71 -7.26 -10.25 10.49
N ARG A 72 -7.06 -11.14 9.49
CA ARG A 72 -7.40 -12.56 9.60
C ARG A 72 -6.28 -13.35 10.30
N SER A 73 -6.65 -14.45 10.96
CA SER A 73 -5.70 -15.42 11.49
C SER A 73 -5.06 -16.20 10.34
N LEU A 74 -3.93 -15.69 9.86
CA LEU A 74 -3.24 -16.21 8.70
C LEU A 74 -2.16 -17.22 9.06
N THR A 75 -1.98 -18.22 8.19
CA THR A 75 -0.89 -19.20 8.25
C THR A 75 0.47 -18.50 8.17
N GLU A 76 1.55 -19.11 8.64
CA GLU A 76 2.90 -18.53 8.53
C GLU A 76 3.27 -18.14 7.09
N ARG A 77 2.86 -18.96 6.11
CA ARG A 77 3.08 -18.70 4.68
C ARG A 77 2.38 -17.42 4.21
N ASP A 78 1.15 -17.20 4.65
CA ASP A 78 0.36 -16.02 4.30
C ASP A 78 0.93 -14.76 4.97
N ARG A 79 1.37 -14.86 6.22
CA ARG A 79 2.09 -13.78 6.92
C ARG A 79 3.39 -13.42 6.21
N ALA A 80 4.14 -14.42 5.74
CA ALA A 80 5.35 -14.18 4.94
C ALA A 80 5.03 -13.46 3.63
N ALA A 81 3.96 -13.86 2.93
CA ALA A 81 3.50 -13.21 1.71
C ALA A 81 3.08 -11.74 1.94
N LEU A 82 2.33 -11.45 3.02
CA LEU A 82 1.97 -10.07 3.39
C LEU A 82 3.19 -9.23 3.77
N ASN A 83 4.14 -9.81 4.49
CA ASN A 83 5.40 -9.12 4.79
C ASN A 83 6.18 -8.79 3.51
N TRP A 84 6.19 -9.70 2.53
CA TRP A 84 6.81 -9.43 1.24
C TRP A 84 6.07 -8.33 0.47
N ALA A 85 4.73 -8.40 0.42
CA ALA A 85 3.89 -7.38 -0.21
C ALA A 85 4.10 -5.98 0.38
N ARG A 86 4.21 -5.87 1.72
CA ARG A 86 4.55 -4.60 2.40
C ARG A 86 5.90 -4.05 1.93
N GLY A 87 6.91 -4.92 1.86
CA GLY A 87 8.25 -4.56 1.40
C GLY A 87 8.23 -4.10 -0.06
N CYS A 88 7.60 -4.86 -0.95
CA CYS A 88 7.48 -4.51 -2.37
C CYS A 88 6.80 -3.16 -2.56
N VAL A 89 5.69 -2.89 -1.89
CA VAL A 89 4.98 -1.62 -2.05
C VAL A 89 5.77 -0.45 -1.48
N ALA A 90 6.40 -0.62 -0.32
CA ALA A 90 7.24 0.42 0.28
C ALA A 90 8.49 0.75 -0.57
N TYR A 91 9.20 -0.27 -1.05
CA TYR A 91 10.45 -0.10 -1.81
C TYR A 91 10.24 0.19 -3.30
N ALA A 92 9.16 -0.27 -3.91
CA ALA A 92 8.84 0.07 -5.30
C ALA A 92 8.16 1.44 -5.39
N GLY A 93 7.24 1.75 -4.47
CA GLY A 93 6.52 3.02 -4.50
C GLY A 93 7.30 4.19 -3.90
N GLY A 94 8.20 3.96 -2.94
CA GLY A 94 9.04 5.01 -2.35
C GLY A 94 9.85 5.81 -3.39
N PRO A 95 10.68 5.15 -4.23
CA PRO A 95 11.40 5.80 -5.32
C PRO A 95 10.48 6.44 -6.35
N TYR A 96 9.32 5.82 -6.62
CA TYR A 96 8.34 6.37 -7.55
C TYR A 96 7.82 7.74 -7.09
N LEU A 97 7.51 7.91 -5.80
CA LEU A 97 7.10 9.20 -5.24
C LEU A 97 8.24 10.23 -5.15
N LEU A 98 9.50 9.78 -5.09
CA LEU A 98 10.67 10.67 -5.12
C LEU A 98 10.95 11.24 -6.51
N VAL A 99 10.56 10.52 -7.57
CA VAL A 99 10.78 10.94 -8.96
C VAL A 99 9.54 11.63 -9.55
N ALA A 100 8.34 11.30 -9.07
CA ALA A 100 7.09 11.90 -9.54
C ALA A 100 6.86 13.34 -9.03
N HIS A 101 7.77 13.90 -8.23
CA HIS A 101 7.65 15.22 -7.62
C HIS A 101 8.83 16.14 -7.95
#